data_AF-A0A1Y4WE00-F1
#
_entry.id   AF-A0A1Y4WE00-F1
#
_cell.length_a   1.000
_cell.length_b   1.000
_cell.length_c   1.000
_cell.angle_alpha   90.00
_cell.angle_beta   90.00
_cell.angle_gamma   90.00
#
_symmetry.space_group_name_H-M   'P 1'
#
loop_
_entity.id
_entity.type
_entity.pdbx_description
1 polymer ?
#
loop_
_entity_poly.entity_id
_entity_poly.type
_entity_poly.pdbx_seq_one_letter_code
_entity_poly.pdbx_strand_id
1 'polypeptide(L)'
;MLMATLGCLLFCREGPHKKLVWVFGVWAGALLLLFGGGWVLGQLGLAWRDLPGGILAVILIVGWLAINVLTLGSLLPKEMPNLAPVLRWGLKLTLVGCACLSMYVTLTFGGLFAAFSYDNQERVIQYQGQTLVETDEGFLDPDYNYYVYHGPLVRGNESLFGTRMERLLEDE
;
A
#
# COMPACT_ATOMS: atom_id res chain seq x y z
N MET A 1 -1.19 -3.72 17.45
CA MET A 1 -1.55 -2.32 17.14
C MET A 1 -2.97 -2.16 16.63
N LEU A 2 -3.41 -2.92 15.63
CA LEU A 2 -4.76 -2.82 15.08
C LEU A 2 -5.88 -2.90 16.14
N MET A 3 -5.77 -3.84 17.10
CA MET A 3 -6.73 -3.93 18.22
C MET A 3 -6.75 -2.69 19.12
N ALA A 4 -5.59 -2.07 19.36
CA ALA A 4 -5.51 -0.83 20.14
C ALA A 4 -6.12 0.35 19.37
N THR A 5 -5.93 0.40 18.04
CA THR A 5 -6.58 1.37 17.16
C THR A 5 -8.09 1.20 17.17
N LEU A 6 -8.60 -0.02 16.98
CA LEU A 6 -10.04 -0.33 17.01
C LEU A 6 -10.65 0.01 18.38
N GLY A 7 -9.97 -0.38 19.47
CA GLY A 7 -10.37 -0.01 20.81
C GLY A 7 -10.44 1.51 20.99
N CYS A 8 -9.49 2.26 20.44
CA CYS A 8 -9.53 3.72 20.54
C CYS A 8 -10.59 4.34 19.62
N LEU A 9 -10.84 3.80 18.43
CA LEU A 9 -11.93 4.23 17.55
C LEU A 9 -13.30 4.06 18.21
N LEU A 10 -13.49 2.98 18.98
CA LEU A 10 -14.76 2.67 19.64
C LEU A 10 -14.93 3.39 20.99
N PHE A 11 -13.85 3.55 21.76
CA PHE A 11 -13.94 3.98 23.17
C PHE A 11 -13.21 5.29 23.52
N CYS A 12 -12.31 5.80 22.68
CA CYS A 12 -11.70 7.11 22.90
C CYS A 12 -12.63 8.20 22.35
N ARG A 13 -13.31 8.96 23.22
CA ARG A 13 -14.18 10.08 22.78
C ARG A 13 -13.49 11.45 22.79
N GLU A 14 -12.24 11.51 23.23
CA GLU A 14 -11.51 12.76 23.50
C GLU A 14 -10.25 12.93 22.63
N GLY A 15 -9.84 14.18 22.43
CA GLY A 15 -8.61 14.55 21.74
C GLY A 15 -8.63 14.29 20.22
N PRO A 16 -7.70 13.49 19.66
CA PRO A 16 -7.54 13.31 18.22
C PRO A 16 -8.49 12.28 17.59
N HIS A 17 -9.52 11.80 18.29
CA HIS A 17 -10.45 10.77 17.79
C HIS A 17 -11.04 11.09 16.41
N LYS A 18 -11.51 12.32 16.18
CA LYS A 18 -12.03 12.73 14.86
C LYS A 18 -10.98 12.58 13.76
N LYS A 19 -9.71 12.95 14.03
CA LYS A 19 -8.61 12.79 13.08
C LYS A 19 -8.31 11.31 12.84
N LEU A 20 -8.33 10.49 13.90
CA LEU A 20 -8.12 9.05 13.82
C LEU A 20 -9.20 8.37 12.96
N VAL A 21 -10.48 8.74 13.14
CA VAL A 21 -11.58 8.22 12.32
C VAL A 21 -11.39 8.58 10.84
N TRP A 22 -11.07 9.84 10.55
CA TRP A 22 -10.83 10.29 9.17
C TRP A 22 -9.64 9.56 8.52
N VAL A 23 -8.50 9.51 9.21
CA VAL A 23 -7.30 8.83 8.70
C VAL A 23 -7.56 7.33 8.53
N PHE A 24 -8.24 6.69 9.48
CA PHE A 24 -8.61 5.29 9.37
C PHE A 24 -9.57 5.04 8.21
N GLY A 25 -10.55 5.91 7.99
CA GLY A 25 -11.47 5.82 6.86
C GLY A 25 -10.76 5.93 5.51
N VAL A 26 -9.85 6.90 5.36
CA VAL A 26 -9.03 7.04 4.14
C VAL A 26 -8.14 5.82 3.94
N TRP A 27 -7.47 5.35 5.00
CA TRP A 27 -6.62 4.17 4.95
C TRP A 27 -7.40 2.91 4.56
N ALA A 28 -8.56 2.68 5.18
CA ALA A 28 -9.42 1.54 4.88
C ALA A 28 -9.99 1.62 3.46
N GLY A 29 -10.37 2.82 3.01
CA GLY A 29 -10.80 3.05 1.63
C GLY A 29 -9.69 2.75 0.61
N ALA A 30 -8.47 3.24 0.87
CA ALA A 30 -7.31 2.92 0.03
C ALA A 30 -7.00 1.42 0.02
N LEU A 31 -7.17 0.73 1.14
CA LEU A 31 -6.96 -0.72 1.25
C LEU A 31 -7.96 -1.48 0.39
N LEU A 32 -9.24 -1.09 0.48
CA LEU A 32 -10.30 -1.66 -0.34
C LEU A 32 -10.09 -1.37 -1.83
N LEU A 33 -9.64 -0.17 -2.20
CA LEU A 33 -9.37 0.17 -3.60
C LEU A 33 -8.17 -0.60 -4.15
N LEU A 34 -7.07 -0.65 -3.42
CA LEU A 34 -5.85 -1.31 -3.90
C LEU A 34 -6.07 -2.82 -4.03
N PHE A 35 -6.47 -3.49 -2.95
CA PHE A 35 -6.60 -4.94 -2.93
C PHE A 35 -7.95 -5.42 -3.47
N GLY A 36 -9.05 -4.81 -3.02
CA GLY A 36 -10.39 -5.17 -3.48
C GLY A 36 -10.61 -4.76 -4.94
N GLY A 37 -10.23 -3.54 -5.31
CA GLY A 37 -10.26 -3.09 -6.71
C GLY A 37 -9.31 -3.91 -7.57
N GLY A 38 -8.09 -4.20 -7.10
CA GLY A 38 -7.14 -5.04 -7.83
C GLY A 38 -7.68 -6.45 -8.08
N TRP A 39 -8.35 -7.05 -7.09
CA TRP A 39 -9.00 -8.35 -7.25
C TRP A 39 -10.12 -8.31 -8.30
N VAL A 40 -11.01 -7.32 -8.23
CA VAL A 40 -12.11 -7.15 -9.21
C VAL A 40 -11.57 -6.89 -10.61
N LEU A 41 -10.58 -6.00 -10.75
CA LEU A 41 -9.93 -5.72 -12.03
C LEU A 41 -9.27 -6.99 -12.61
N GLY A 42 -8.61 -7.79 -11.77
CA GLY A 42 -8.01 -9.05 -12.21
C GLY A 42 -9.03 -10.04 -12.77
N GLN A 43 -10.25 -10.10 -12.22
CA GLN A 43 -11.35 -10.91 -12.78
C GLN A 43 -11.81 -10.41 -14.16
N LEU A 44 -11.60 -9.12 -14.46
CA LEU A 44 -11.92 -8.48 -15.73
C LEU A 44 -10.74 -8.47 -16.72
N GLY A 45 -9.60 -9.10 -16.37
CA GLY A 45 -8.38 -9.06 -17.18
C GLY A 45 -7.67 -7.70 -17.17
N LEU A 46 -7.94 -6.87 -16.17
CA LEU A 46 -7.35 -5.55 -15.99
C LEU A 46 -6.43 -5.51 -14.75
N ALA A 47 -5.48 -4.59 -14.77
CA ALA A 47 -4.59 -4.31 -13.65
C ALA A 47 -4.53 -2.80 -13.39
N TRP A 48 -4.23 -2.43 -12.14
CA TRP A 48 -3.87 -1.04 -11.83
C TRP A 48 -2.62 -0.65 -12.61
N ARG A 49 -2.59 0.58 -13.10
CA ARG A 49 -1.33 1.17 -13.57
C ARG A 49 -0.40 1.45 -12.40
N ASP A 50 0.89 1.51 -12.69
CA ASP A 50 1.92 1.60 -11.66
C ASP A 50 1.81 2.90 -10.84
N LEU A 51 1.55 4.05 -11.48
CA LEU A 51 1.41 5.31 -10.76
C LEU A 51 0.18 5.36 -9.83
N PRO A 52 -1.05 5.05 -10.29
CA PRO A 52 -2.22 4.95 -9.40
C PRO A 52 -2.05 3.91 -8.27
N GLY A 53 -1.53 2.72 -8.59
CA GLY A 53 -1.28 1.66 -7.61
C GLY A 53 -0.23 2.08 -6.56
N GLY A 54 0.85 2.71 -7.01
CA GLY A 54 1.91 3.26 -6.17
C GLY A 54 1.41 4.36 -5.23
N ILE A 55 0.57 5.29 -5.71
CA ILE A 55 -0.04 6.33 -4.86
C ILE A 55 -0.89 5.67 -3.75
N LEU A 56 -1.72 4.68 -4.09
CA LEU A 56 -2.52 3.96 -3.10
C LEU A 56 -1.64 3.22 -2.08
N ALA A 57 -0.54 2.60 -2.52
CA ALA A 57 0.42 1.95 -1.65
C ALA A 57 1.09 2.95 -0.68
N VAL A 58 1.50 4.13 -1.16
CA VAL A 58 2.04 5.21 -0.32
C VAL A 58 1.01 5.70 0.70
N ILE A 59 -0.25 5.90 0.29
CA ILE A 59 -1.35 6.26 1.19
C ILE A 59 -1.52 5.21 2.29
N LEU A 60 -1.41 3.92 1.96
CA LEU A 60 -1.50 2.85 2.94
C LEU A 60 -0.36 2.87 3.95
N ILE A 61 0.87 3.07 3.48
CA ILE A 61 2.06 3.15 4.35
C ILE A 61 1.94 4.36 5.28
N VAL A 62 1.79 5.56 4.71
CA VAL A 62 1.72 6.82 5.48
C VAL A 62 0.51 6.85 6.39
N GLY A 63 -0.66 6.39 5.90
CA GLY A 63 -1.89 6.29 6.68
C GLY A 63 -1.72 5.35 7.87
N TRP A 64 -1.07 4.20 7.70
CA TRP A 64 -0.79 3.28 8.80
C TRP A 64 0.16 3.88 9.85
N LEU A 65 1.22 4.57 9.41
CA LEU A 65 2.12 5.28 10.33
C LEU A 65 1.36 6.35 11.13
N ALA A 66 0.54 7.15 10.46
CA ALA A 66 -0.30 8.17 11.10
C ALA A 66 -1.28 7.56 12.12
N ILE A 67 -1.93 6.42 11.78
CA ILE A 67 -2.80 5.69 12.71
C ILE A 67 -2.04 5.28 13.97
N ASN A 68 -0.81 4.76 13.85
CA ASN A 68 -0.01 4.36 15.01
C ASN A 68 0.33 5.57 15.89
N VAL A 69 0.76 6.69 15.30
CA VAL A 69 1.06 7.94 16.05
C VAL A 69 -0.18 8.47 16.77
N LEU A 70 -1.32 8.55 16.08
CA LEU A 70 -2.58 9.06 16.66
C LEU A 70 -3.10 8.12 17.76
N THR A 71 -2.96 6.81 17.59
CA THR A 71 -3.34 5.81 18.60
C THR A 71 -2.46 5.95 19.85
N LEU A 72 -1.14 6.10 19.70
CA LEU A 72 -0.23 6.36 20.81
C LEU A 72 -0.54 7.69 21.51
N GLY A 73 -0.75 8.75 20.75
CA GLY A 73 -1.10 10.07 21.27
C GLY A 73 -2.42 10.10 22.06
N SER A 74 -3.32 9.15 21.79
CA SER A 74 -4.58 9.01 22.52
C SER A 74 -4.45 8.14 23.79
N LEU A 75 -3.63 7.08 23.73
CA LEU A 75 -3.52 6.08 24.80
C LEU A 75 -2.43 6.39 25.83
N LEU A 76 -1.32 7.01 25.43
CA LEU A 76 -0.23 7.38 26.34
C LEU A 76 -0.61 8.40 27.44
N PRO A 77 -1.37 9.47 27.16
CA PRO A 77 -1.75 10.43 28.19
C PRO A 77 -2.87 9.91 29.10
N LYS A 78 -3.58 8.84 28.72
CA LYS A 78 -4.70 8.33 29.49
C LYS A 78 -4.25 7.86 30.88
N GLU A 79 -4.87 8.43 31.90
CA GLU A 79 -4.65 8.00 33.27
C GLU A 79 -5.42 6.70 33.54
N MET A 80 -4.71 5.73 34.12
CA MET A 80 -5.27 4.44 34.51
C MET A 80 -5.12 4.31 36.03
N PRO A 81 -5.95 5.01 36.81
CA PRO A 81 -5.80 5.08 38.26
C PRO A 81 -6.04 3.73 38.95
N ASN A 82 -6.76 2.81 38.30
CA ASN A 82 -7.08 1.49 38.84
C ASN A 82 -5.97 0.43 38.61
N LEU A 83 -4.87 0.78 37.94
CA LEU A 83 -3.76 -0.15 37.67
C LEU A 83 -2.56 0.15 38.56
N ALA A 84 -1.89 -0.91 39.01
CA ALA A 84 -0.61 -0.80 39.70
C ALA A 84 0.41 -0.04 38.82
N PRO A 85 1.28 0.81 39.39
CA PRO A 85 2.22 1.64 38.62
C PRO A 85 3.11 0.83 37.67
N VAL A 86 3.60 -0.33 38.13
CA VAL A 86 4.45 -1.23 37.33
C VAL A 86 3.70 -1.76 36.11
N LEU A 87 2.45 -2.19 36.27
CA LEU A 87 1.62 -2.70 35.18
C LEU A 87 1.25 -1.58 34.19
N ARG A 88 1.00 -0.36 34.68
CA ARG A 88 0.75 0.82 33.85
C ARG A 88 1.95 1.14 32.95
N TRP A 89 3.16 1.15 33.50
CA TRP A 89 4.38 1.38 32.73
C TRP A 89 4.68 0.23 31.77
N GLY A 90 4.51 -1.01 32.21
CA GLY A 90 4.62 -2.19 31.37
C GLY A 90 3.72 -2.09 30.14
N LEU A 91 2.43 -1.79 30.34
CA LEU A 91 1.47 -1.63 29.24
C LEU A 91 1.86 -0.51 28.27
N LYS A 92 2.31 0.65 28.78
CA LYS A 92 2.76 1.76 27.92
C LYS A 92 4.00 1.39 27.12
N LEU A 93 4.99 0.74 27.74
CA LEU A 93 6.20 0.28 27.05
C LEU A 93 5.87 -0.78 26.00
N THR A 94 5.00 -1.73 26.32
CA THR A 94 4.53 -2.73 25.35
C THR A 94 3.80 -2.06 24.18
N LEU A 95 2.93 -1.08 24.45
CA LEU A 95 2.21 -0.36 23.41
C LEU A 95 3.17 0.38 22.47
N VAL A 96 4.16 1.09 23.02
CA VAL A 96 5.20 1.79 22.23
C VAL A 96 6.04 0.79 21.44
N GLY A 97 6.48 -0.31 22.08
CA GLY A 97 7.24 -1.37 21.41
C GLY A 97 6.48 -1.99 20.24
N CYS A 98 5.19 -2.30 20.42
CA CYS A 98 4.33 -2.80 19.35
C CYS A 98 4.14 -1.78 18.21
N ALA A 99 4.03 -0.48 18.54
CA ALA A 99 3.93 0.57 17.54
C ALA A 99 5.22 0.70 16.73
N CYS A 100 6.39 0.75 17.40
CA CYS A 100 7.69 0.80 16.75
C CYS A 100 7.92 -0.41 15.85
N LEU A 101 7.63 -1.62 16.33
CA LEU A 101 7.73 -2.84 15.54
C LEU A 101 6.79 -2.79 14.33
N SER A 102 5.54 -2.34 14.51
CA SER A 102 4.58 -2.23 13.42
C SER A 102 5.03 -1.21 12.36
N MET A 103 5.55 -0.06 12.78
CA MET A 103 6.10 0.95 11.88
C MET A 103 7.31 0.42 11.11
N TYR A 104 8.23 -0.27 11.79
CA TYR A 104 9.41 -0.88 11.18
C TYR A 104 9.01 -1.90 10.11
N VAL A 105 8.14 -2.85 10.45
CA VAL A 105 7.64 -3.86 9.51
C VAL A 105 6.95 -3.20 8.31
N THR A 106 6.14 -2.17 8.53
CA THR A 106 5.43 -1.46 7.45
C THR A 106 6.40 -0.73 6.53
N LEU A 107 7.40 -0.04 7.07
CA LEU A 107 8.39 0.69 6.28
C LEU A 107 9.29 -0.27 5.49
N THR A 108 9.75 -1.36 6.11
CA THR A 108 10.61 -2.32 5.44
C THR A 108 9.82 -3.14 4.42
N PHE A 109 8.83 -3.92 4.85
CA PHE A 109 8.14 -4.84 3.94
C PHE A 109 7.14 -4.11 3.05
N GLY A 110 6.42 -3.11 3.58
CA GLY A 110 5.51 -2.31 2.75
C GLY A 110 6.28 -1.44 1.76
N GLY A 111 7.42 -0.86 2.16
CA GLY A 111 8.28 -0.11 1.25
C GLY A 111 8.88 -0.97 0.14
N LEU A 112 9.43 -2.14 0.49
CA LEU A 112 9.94 -3.09 -0.51
C LEU A 112 8.83 -3.55 -1.45
N PHE A 113 7.66 -3.94 -0.91
CA PHE A 113 6.52 -4.33 -1.73
C PHE A 113 6.11 -3.21 -2.70
N ALA A 114 6.04 -1.97 -2.23
CA ALA A 114 5.69 -0.83 -3.08
C ALA A 114 6.73 -0.58 -4.18
N ALA A 115 8.03 -0.66 -3.84
CA ALA A 115 9.10 -0.50 -4.81
C ALA A 115 9.04 -1.61 -5.90
N PHE A 116 8.93 -2.87 -5.51
CA PHE A 116 8.91 -3.96 -6.50
C PHE A 116 7.61 -4.06 -7.29
N SER A 117 6.50 -3.49 -6.80
CA SER A 117 5.21 -3.59 -7.49
C SER A 117 4.90 -2.38 -8.38
N TYR A 118 5.51 -1.22 -8.11
CA TYR A 118 5.08 0.07 -8.70
C TYR A 118 6.24 1.00 -9.12
N ASP A 119 7.48 0.50 -9.17
CA ASP A 119 8.65 1.29 -9.62
C ASP A 119 8.94 1.12 -11.12
N ASN A 120 8.12 0.37 -11.85
CA ASN A 120 8.38 0.19 -13.28
C ASN A 120 8.09 1.48 -14.03
N GLN A 121 8.98 1.82 -14.96
CA GLN A 121 8.75 2.94 -15.84
C GLN A 121 7.71 2.55 -16.89
N GLU A 122 6.47 2.99 -16.69
CA GLU A 122 5.42 2.84 -17.69
C GLU A 122 5.49 3.98 -18.73
N ARG A 123 5.59 3.62 -20.02
CA ARG A 123 5.44 4.56 -21.13
C ARG A 123 4.27 4.18 -22.02
N VAL A 124 3.50 5.18 -22.47
CA VAL A 124 2.42 4.97 -23.44
C VAL A 124 3.00 5.17 -24.85
N ILE A 125 2.86 4.16 -25.70
CA ILE A 125 3.38 4.18 -27.07
C ILE A 125 2.27 3.88 -28.09
N GLN A 126 2.50 4.29 -29.33
CA GLN A 126 1.66 3.92 -30.47
C GLN A 126 2.41 2.90 -31.31
N TYR A 127 1.85 1.69 -31.45
CA TYR A 127 2.44 0.61 -32.24
C TYR A 127 1.41 0.06 -33.22
N GLN A 128 1.74 0.06 -34.52
CA GLN A 128 0.86 -0.40 -35.61
C GLN A 128 -0.58 0.15 -35.56
N GLY A 129 -0.76 1.40 -35.11
CA GLY A 129 -2.06 2.05 -35.00
C GLY A 129 -2.87 1.70 -33.74
N GLN A 130 -2.28 0.96 -32.80
CA GLN A 130 -2.85 0.69 -31.47
C GLN A 130 -2.05 1.38 -30.36
N THR A 131 -2.76 1.91 -29.37
CA THR A 131 -2.16 2.49 -28.16
C THR A 131 -1.82 1.38 -27.18
N LEU A 132 -0.55 1.26 -26.80
CA LEU A 132 -0.04 0.27 -25.85
C LEU A 132 0.62 0.94 -24.64
N VAL A 133 0.66 0.22 -23.53
CA VAL A 133 1.46 0.57 -22.35
C VAL A 133 2.65 -0.36 -22.33
N GLU A 134 3.84 0.21 -22.46
CA GLU A 134 5.07 -0.52 -22.25
C GLU A 134 5.54 -0.32 -20.80
N THR A 135 5.92 -1.41 -20.17
CA THR A 135 6.41 -1.46 -18.79
C THR A 135 7.78 -2.13 -18.80
N ASP A 136 8.78 -1.47 -18.21
CA ASP A 136 10.09 -2.09 -17.96
C ASP A 136 10.05 -2.90 -16.67
N GLU A 137 9.93 -4.22 -16.79
CA GLU A 137 9.92 -5.15 -15.65
C GLU A 137 11.32 -5.74 -15.38
N GLY A 138 12.34 -5.18 -16.04
CA GLY A 138 13.73 -5.56 -15.90
C GLY A 138 14.35 -5.06 -14.59
N PHE A 139 14.88 -5.97 -13.77
CA PHE A 139 15.56 -5.58 -12.53
C PHE A 139 17.00 -5.05 -12.75
N LEU A 140 17.77 -5.70 -13.62
CA LEU A 140 19.16 -5.36 -13.95
C LEU A 140 19.36 -5.12 -15.44
N ASP A 141 18.72 -5.94 -16.27
CA ASP A 141 18.65 -5.77 -17.71
C ASP A 141 17.24 -5.33 -18.10
N PRO A 142 17.08 -4.33 -18.98
CA PRO A 142 15.77 -3.86 -19.42
C PRO A 142 14.96 -5.02 -20.01
N ASP A 143 13.73 -5.18 -19.53
CA ASP A 143 12.80 -6.21 -20.01
C ASP A 143 11.43 -5.58 -20.22
N TYR A 144 11.22 -5.13 -21.46
CA TYR A 144 10.01 -4.41 -21.83
C TYR A 144 8.90 -5.40 -22.15
N ASN A 145 7.80 -5.27 -21.40
CA ASN A 145 6.53 -5.96 -21.62
C ASN A 145 5.48 -4.96 -22.10
N TYR A 146 4.68 -5.37 -23.08
CA TYR A 146 3.66 -4.52 -23.70
C TYR A 146 2.25 -4.97 -23.33
N TYR A 147 1.42 -4.03 -22.89
CA TYR A 147 0.07 -4.25 -22.40
C TYR A 147 -0.94 -3.39 -23.17
N VAL A 148 -2.19 -3.86 -23.25
CA VAL A 148 -3.27 -3.09 -23.88
C VAL A 148 -3.60 -1.85 -23.04
N TYR A 149 -3.74 -0.70 -23.69
CA TYR A 149 -4.16 0.54 -23.04
C TYR A 149 -5.67 0.55 -22.75
N HIS A 150 -6.05 0.70 -21.47
CA HIS A 150 -7.44 0.81 -21.04
C HIS A 150 -7.75 2.13 -20.31
N GLY A 151 -6.88 3.14 -20.48
CA GLY A 151 -7.07 4.48 -19.90
C GLY A 151 -5.93 4.92 -18.97
N PRO A 152 -6.13 6.04 -18.25
CA PRO A 152 -5.09 6.62 -17.39
C PRO A 152 -4.91 5.88 -16.06
N LEU A 153 -5.90 5.08 -15.63
CA LEU A 153 -5.89 4.43 -14.31
C LEU A 153 -5.59 2.93 -14.36
N VAL A 154 -5.97 2.26 -15.45
CA VAL A 154 -5.92 0.81 -15.59
C VAL A 154 -5.29 0.43 -16.93
N ARG A 155 -4.61 -0.72 -16.92
CA ARG A 155 -4.04 -1.38 -18.10
C ARG A 155 -4.54 -2.81 -18.20
N GLY A 156 -4.33 -3.44 -19.35
CA GLY A 156 -4.55 -4.88 -19.50
C GLY A 156 -3.62 -5.66 -18.56
N ASN A 157 -4.12 -6.76 -18.02
CA ASN A 157 -3.35 -7.65 -17.14
C ASN A 157 -2.47 -8.64 -17.92
N GLU A 158 -2.81 -8.91 -19.18
CA GLU A 158 -2.06 -9.82 -20.04
C GLU A 158 -1.06 -9.05 -20.90
N SER A 159 0.20 -9.53 -20.91
CA SER A 159 1.21 -9.02 -21.82
C SER A 159 0.95 -9.57 -23.23
N LEU A 160 1.00 -8.69 -24.22
CA LEU A 160 0.87 -9.05 -25.63
C LEU A 160 2.18 -9.62 -26.16
N PHE A 161 3.29 -8.96 -25.82
CA PHE A 161 4.65 -9.30 -26.25
C PHE A 161 5.64 -8.89 -25.16
N GLY A 162 6.76 -9.63 -25.09
CA GLY A 162 7.91 -9.29 -24.24
C GLY A 162 9.19 -9.31 -25.07
N THR A 163 10.04 -8.29 -24.93
CA THR A 163 11.29 -8.15 -25.70
C THR A 163 12.28 -9.30 -25.51
N ARG A 164 12.23 -10.01 -24.37
CA ARG A 164 13.00 -11.25 -24.17
C ARG A 164 12.49 -12.42 -25.00
N MET A 165 11.19 -12.46 -25.30
CA MET A 165 10.55 -13.55 -26.05
C MET A 165 10.83 -13.45 -27.55
N GLU A 166 10.93 -12.23 -28.10
CA GLU A 166 11.40 -12.00 -29.48
C GLU A 166 12.84 -12.46 -29.69
N ARG A 167 13.76 -12.16 -28.76
CA ARG A 167 15.16 -12.62 -28.85
C ARG A 167 15.30 -14.15 -28.87
N LEU A 168 14.47 -14.87 -28.12
CA LEU A 168 14.50 -16.33 -28.09
C LEU A 168 13.97 -16.98 -29.37
N LEU A 169 13.15 -16.26 -30.16
CA LEU A 169 12.63 -16.74 -31.45
C LEU A 169 13.55 -16.37 -32.63
N GLU A 170 14.47 -15.41 -32.46
CA GLU A 170 15.49 -15.08 -33.46
C GLU A 170 16.74 -15.98 -33.37
N ASP A 171 16.94 -16.67 -32.24
CA ASP A 171 18.09 -17.54 -31.96
C ASP A 171 17.84 -19.04 -32.30
N GLU A 172 16.67 -19.41 -32.85
CA GLU A 172 16.34 -20.74 -33.41
C GLU A 172 16.45 -20.78 -34.95
#